data_AF-A0A1H4HU08-F1
#
_entry.id   AF-A0A1H4HU08-F1
#
_cell.length_a   1.000
_cell.length_b   1.000
_cell.length_c   1.000
_cell.angle_alpha   90.00
_cell.angle_beta   90.00
_cell.angle_gamma   90.00
#
_symmetry.space_group_name_H-M   'P 1'
#
loop_
_entity.id
_entity.type
_entity.pdbx_description
1 polymer ?
#
loop_
_entity_poly.entity_id
_entity_poly.type
_entity_poly.pdbx_seq_one_letter_code
_entity_poly.pdbx_strand_id
1 'polypeptide(L)'
;MRELIELTQAELTARANKPKGRLRIAAPYAMANGTFPNLLADFMGYYPEVSLSLHLVNEVDLVGDAIDVQLRFGPILDENVIVRRLLQMPMVVCASPGYWKKRGMPLVPDDLRKHDALTLLRQGLSSVWRFESEGETVNVSVRSVMEATEVHPLIQVALRGFGVIYAPVLACSAAA
;
A
#
# COMPACT_ATOMS: atom_id res chain seq x y z
N MET A 1 27.39 -5.25 40.49
CA MET A 1 26.66 -4.21 39.73
C MET A 1 26.92 -4.32 38.23
N ARG A 2 28.19 -4.36 37.77
CA ARG A 2 28.54 -4.62 36.34
C ARG A 2 28.04 -5.97 35.81
N GLU A 3 28.18 -7.01 36.61
CA GLU A 3 27.74 -8.38 36.30
C GLU A 3 26.21 -8.50 36.12
N LEU A 4 25.43 -7.70 36.88
CA LEU A 4 23.97 -7.61 36.76
C LEU A 4 23.55 -6.87 35.48
N ILE A 5 24.33 -5.87 35.06
CA ILE A 5 24.13 -5.14 33.80
C ILE A 5 24.46 -6.03 32.59
N GLU A 6 25.51 -6.85 32.67
CA GLU A 6 25.86 -7.79 31.59
C GLU A 6 24.86 -8.95 31.48
N LEU A 7 24.40 -9.50 32.60
CA LEU A 7 23.32 -10.51 32.61
C LEU A 7 22.02 -9.97 32.00
N THR A 8 21.63 -8.75 32.37
CA THR A 8 20.43 -8.12 31.79
C THR A 8 20.61 -7.80 30.31
N GLN A 9 21.78 -7.35 29.85
CA GLN A 9 22.05 -7.17 28.42
C GLN A 9 22.02 -8.51 27.66
N ALA A 10 22.62 -9.57 28.21
CA ALA A 10 22.62 -10.90 27.60
C ALA A 10 21.20 -11.48 27.51
N GLU A 11 20.38 -11.34 28.55
CA GLU A 11 18.97 -11.73 28.55
C GLU A 11 18.14 -10.91 27.55
N LEU A 12 18.37 -9.60 27.46
CA LEU A 12 17.72 -8.73 26.47
C LEU A 12 18.10 -9.14 25.03
N THR A 13 19.36 -9.50 24.80
CA THR A 13 19.86 -9.94 23.50
C THR A 13 19.35 -11.34 23.15
N ALA A 14 19.28 -12.26 24.12
CA ALA A 14 18.71 -13.59 23.95
C ALA A 14 17.19 -13.55 23.69
N ARG A 15 16.47 -12.62 24.34
CA ARG A 15 15.06 -12.32 24.03
C ARG A 15 14.88 -11.70 22.66
N ALA A 16 15.80 -10.83 22.22
CA ALA A 16 15.78 -10.27 20.87
C ALA A 16 15.91 -11.35 19.78
N ASN A 17 16.59 -12.47 20.08
CA ASN A 17 16.77 -13.59 19.16
C ASN A 17 15.63 -14.63 19.17
N LYS A 18 14.63 -14.50 20.05
CA LYS A 18 13.42 -15.35 20.08
C LYS A 18 12.16 -14.50 20.23
N PRO A 19 11.72 -13.83 19.15
CA PRO A 19 10.49 -13.04 19.15
C PRO A 19 9.31 -13.88 19.63
N LYS A 20 8.49 -13.31 20.53
CA LYS A 20 7.26 -13.94 21.03
C LYS A 20 6.24 -12.90 21.45
N GLY A 21 4.98 -13.31 21.52
CA GLY A 21 3.86 -12.46 21.93
C GLY A 21 2.99 -11.99 20.77
N ARG A 22 2.20 -10.94 20.97
CA ARG A 22 1.26 -10.43 19.95
C ARG A 22 1.86 -9.20 19.27
N LEU A 23 2.02 -9.28 17.96
CA LEU A 23 2.42 -8.17 17.08
C LEU A 23 1.18 -7.59 16.40
N ARG A 24 0.89 -6.31 16.63
CA ARG A 24 -0.23 -5.58 16.02
C ARG A 24 0.27 -4.75 14.85
N ILE A 25 -0.26 -5.07 13.67
CA ILE A 25 0.15 -4.49 12.40
C ILE A 25 -1.03 -3.75 11.80
N ALA A 26 -0.83 -2.47 11.44
CA ALA A 26 -1.74 -1.75 10.55
C ALA A 26 -1.15 -1.71 9.14
N ALA A 27 -1.97 -1.90 8.10
CA ALA A 27 -1.53 -1.84 6.71
C ALA A 27 -2.66 -1.36 5.79
N PRO A 28 -2.36 -0.80 4.61
CA PRO A 28 -3.40 -0.38 3.66
C PRO A 28 -4.17 -1.60 3.14
N TYR A 29 -5.47 -1.44 2.87
CA TYR A 29 -6.31 -2.54 2.38
C TYR A 29 -5.80 -3.14 1.06
N ALA A 30 -5.09 -2.37 0.23
CA ALA A 30 -4.47 -2.89 -0.99
C ALA A 30 -3.44 -4.01 -0.74
N MET A 31 -2.95 -4.17 0.49
CA MET A 31 -2.07 -5.27 0.91
C MET A 31 -2.85 -6.49 1.40
N ALA A 32 -4.18 -6.46 1.45
CA ALA A 32 -4.99 -7.58 1.95
C ALA A 32 -4.86 -8.87 1.14
N ASN A 33 -4.39 -8.77 -0.11
CA ASN A 33 -4.26 -9.89 -1.04
C ASN A 33 -2.82 -9.99 -1.59
N GLY A 34 -2.50 -11.12 -2.23
CA GLY A 34 -1.20 -11.33 -2.89
C GLY A 34 -0.07 -11.66 -1.91
N THR A 35 1.10 -11.03 -2.11
CA THR A 35 2.35 -11.40 -1.42
C THR A 35 2.33 -11.12 0.09
N PHE A 36 1.58 -10.13 0.57
CA PHE A 36 1.65 -9.72 1.97
C PHE A 36 1.09 -10.77 2.95
N PRO A 37 -0.12 -11.33 2.76
CA PRO A 37 -0.59 -12.44 3.58
C PRO A 37 0.37 -13.65 3.57
N ASN A 38 0.99 -13.96 2.42
CA ASN A 38 1.98 -15.03 2.32
C ASN A 38 3.23 -14.72 3.15
N LEU A 39 3.72 -13.48 3.10
CA LEU A 39 4.84 -13.03 3.93
C LEU A 39 4.53 -13.13 5.44
N LEU A 40 3.29 -12.81 5.85
CA LEU A 40 2.86 -12.97 7.23
C LEU A 40 2.82 -14.45 7.64
N ALA A 41 2.38 -15.33 6.74
CA ALA A 41 2.41 -16.78 6.96
C ALA A 41 3.85 -17.30 7.13
N ASP A 42 4.76 -16.91 6.24
CA ASP A 42 6.18 -17.25 6.34
C ASP A 42 6.79 -16.73 7.65
N PHE A 43 6.49 -15.49 8.02
CA PHE A 43 6.94 -14.88 9.26
C PHE A 43 6.49 -15.66 10.50
N MET A 44 5.22 -16.09 10.55
CA MET A 44 4.73 -16.95 11.64
C MET A 44 5.40 -18.33 11.62
N GLY A 45 5.78 -18.85 10.46
CA GLY A 45 6.57 -20.07 10.33
C GLY A 45 7.98 -19.95 10.91
N TYR A 46 8.65 -18.82 10.68
CA TYR A 46 9.97 -18.53 11.27
C TYR A 46 9.90 -18.23 12.78
N TYR A 47 8.79 -17.65 13.26
CA TYR A 47 8.60 -17.24 14.65
C TYR A 47 7.29 -17.79 15.24
N PRO A 48 7.24 -19.09 15.61
CA PRO A 48 5.99 -19.76 16.00
C PRO A 48 5.40 -19.30 17.33
N GLU A 49 6.20 -18.61 18.17
CA GLU A 49 5.71 -17.99 19.42
C GLU A 49 5.13 -16.59 19.21
N VAL A 50 5.11 -16.08 17.97
CA VAL A 50 4.49 -14.80 17.60
C VAL A 50 3.08 -15.03 17.07
N SER A 51 2.14 -14.24 17.57
CA SER A 51 0.77 -14.12 17.05
C SER A 51 0.57 -12.76 16.41
N LEU A 52 -0.26 -12.68 15.37
CA LEU A 52 -0.48 -11.45 14.62
C LEU A 52 -1.89 -10.88 14.85
N SER A 53 -2.00 -9.56 14.97
CA SER A 53 -3.25 -8.80 14.83
C SER A 53 -3.12 -7.91 13.61
N LEU A 54 -3.92 -8.12 12.57
CA LEU A 54 -3.84 -7.31 11.35
C LEU A 54 -5.04 -6.37 11.25
N HIS A 55 -4.75 -5.08 11.09
CA HIS A 55 -5.72 -4.01 10.91
C HIS A 55 -5.53 -3.45 9.48
N LEU A 56 -6.53 -3.61 8.62
CA LEU A 56 -6.47 -3.12 7.24
C LEU A 56 -7.13 -1.74 7.14
N VAL A 57 -6.32 -0.70 7.30
CA VAL A 57 -6.73 0.70 7.49
C VAL A 57 -5.62 1.63 6.99
N ASN A 58 -6.01 2.75 6.37
CA ASN A 58 -5.05 3.70 5.81
C ASN A 58 -4.47 4.67 6.86
N GLU A 59 -5.22 4.96 7.90
CA GLU A 59 -4.86 5.86 9.00
C GLU A 59 -5.28 5.23 10.33
N VAL A 60 -4.41 5.32 11.34
CA VAL A 60 -4.59 4.83 12.71
C VAL A 60 -3.85 5.73 13.67
N ASP A 61 -4.27 5.77 14.92
CA ASP A 61 -3.46 6.30 16.01
C ASP A 61 -2.58 5.16 16.53
N LEU A 62 -1.27 5.18 16.24
CA LEU A 62 -0.38 4.10 16.67
C LEU A 62 -0.41 3.88 18.19
N VAL A 63 -0.53 4.96 18.97
CA VAL A 63 -0.54 4.89 20.43
C VAL A 63 -1.93 4.50 20.92
N GLY A 64 -2.96 5.21 20.48
CA GLY A 64 -4.36 5.00 20.88
C GLY A 64 -4.89 3.62 20.50
N ASP A 65 -4.56 3.12 19.31
CA ASP A 65 -4.97 1.82 18.79
C ASP A 65 -4.00 0.68 19.18
N ALA A 66 -2.94 1.02 19.94
CA ALA A 66 -1.87 0.11 20.35
C ALA A 66 -1.24 -0.67 19.18
N ILE A 67 -0.95 -0.01 18.05
CA ILE A 67 -0.33 -0.61 16.88
C ILE A 67 1.19 -0.57 17.01
N ASP A 68 1.84 -1.73 16.87
CA ASP A 68 3.30 -1.85 16.97
C ASP A 68 4.00 -1.41 15.68
N VAL A 69 3.40 -1.72 14.52
CA VAL A 69 3.95 -1.40 13.19
C VAL A 69 2.83 -0.99 12.24
N GLN A 70 3.02 0.14 11.54
CA GLN A 70 2.16 0.51 10.42
C GLN A 70 2.92 0.52 9.10
N LEU A 71 2.38 -0.18 8.10
CA LEU A 71 2.81 -0.11 6.72
C LEU A 71 2.00 0.98 6.01
N ARG A 72 2.65 1.79 5.17
CA ARG A 72 1.98 2.86 4.40
C ARG A 72 2.59 2.99 3.00
N PHE A 73 1.80 3.52 2.08
CA PHE A 73 2.29 4.02 0.80
C PHE A 73 2.47 5.53 0.86
N GLY A 74 3.56 6.00 0.26
CA GLY A 74 3.87 7.42 0.19
C GLY A 74 4.64 7.95 1.42
N PRO A 75 4.94 9.26 1.43
CA PRO A 75 5.67 9.88 2.52
C PRO A 75 4.84 9.91 3.80
N ILE A 76 5.52 9.74 4.94
CA ILE A 76 4.95 9.93 6.28
C ILE A 76 5.60 11.20 6.82
N LEU A 77 4.76 12.19 7.17
CA LEU A 77 5.21 13.50 7.65
C LEU A 77 5.10 13.66 9.17
N ASP A 78 4.71 12.60 9.88
CA ASP A 78 4.68 12.60 11.34
C ASP A 78 6.10 12.40 11.89
N GLU A 79 6.60 13.40 12.61
CA GLU A 79 7.94 13.41 13.19
C GLU A 79 8.03 12.57 14.47
N ASN A 80 6.91 12.15 15.06
CA ASN A 80 6.88 11.34 16.27
C ASN A 80 7.05 9.84 15.99
N VAL A 81 7.21 9.45 14.73
CA VAL A 81 7.34 8.05 14.32
C VAL A 81 8.66 7.81 13.58
N ILE A 82 9.26 6.65 13.84
CA ILE A 82 10.43 6.23 13.09
C ILE A 82 9.96 5.70 11.73
N VAL A 83 10.27 6.44 10.67
CA VAL A 83 9.92 6.06 9.29
C VAL A 83 11.08 5.34 8.63
N ARG A 84 10.85 4.11 8.17
CA ARG A 84 11.82 3.34 7.38
C ARG A 84 11.27 3.02 6.00
N ARG A 85 11.95 3.48 4.94
CA ARG A 85 11.63 3.09 3.56
C ARG A 85 11.96 1.60 3.36
N LEU A 86 10.95 0.78 3.09
CA LEU A 86 11.11 -0.66 2.84
C LEU A 86 11.40 -0.95 1.37
N LEU A 87 10.61 -0.38 0.47
CA LEU A 87 10.73 -0.56 -0.97
C LEU A 87 10.16 0.65 -1.71
N GLN A 88 10.53 0.79 -2.97
CA GLN A 88 9.89 1.70 -3.90
C GLN A 88 8.92 0.89 -4.76
N MET A 89 7.69 1.36 -4.88
CA MET A 89 6.65 0.69 -5.68
C MET A 89 6.18 1.60 -6.80
N PRO A 90 6.30 1.18 -8.07
CA PRO A 90 5.82 1.97 -9.19
C PRO A 90 4.29 2.00 -9.21
N MET A 91 3.75 3.16 -9.60
CA MET A 91 2.36 3.31 -9.96
C MET A 91 2.19 2.93 -11.43
N VAL A 92 1.08 2.27 -11.76
CA VAL A 92 0.77 1.80 -13.11
C VAL A 92 -0.64 2.20 -13.51
N VAL A 93 -0.83 2.47 -14.79
CA VAL A 93 -2.16 2.66 -15.37
C VAL A 93 -2.65 1.30 -15.87
N CYS A 94 -3.84 0.89 -15.41
CA CYS A 94 -4.41 -0.40 -15.77
C CYS A 94 -5.86 -0.27 -16.20
N ALA A 95 -6.27 -1.11 -17.15
CA ALA A 95 -7.66 -1.37 -17.50
C ALA A 95 -7.74 -2.76 -18.14
N SER A 96 -8.96 -3.26 -18.34
CA SER A 96 -9.14 -4.54 -19.03
C SER A 96 -8.67 -4.48 -20.49
N PRO A 97 -8.24 -5.61 -21.07
CA PRO A 97 -7.93 -5.68 -22.49
C PRO A 97 -9.10 -5.23 -23.38
N GLY A 98 -10.33 -5.50 -22.98
CA GLY A 98 -11.54 -5.07 -23.68
C GLY A 98 -11.71 -3.55 -23.68
N TYR A 99 -11.36 -2.88 -22.58
CA TYR A 99 -11.37 -1.42 -22.52
C TYR A 99 -10.35 -0.82 -23.50
N TRP A 100 -9.11 -1.31 -23.47
CA TRP A 100 -8.05 -0.83 -24.37
C TRP A 100 -8.36 -1.09 -25.84
N LYS A 101 -8.95 -2.25 -26.17
CA LYS A 101 -9.40 -2.54 -27.54
C LYS A 101 -10.47 -1.56 -28.04
N LYS A 102 -11.35 -1.10 -27.14
CA LYS A 102 -12.45 -0.17 -27.48
C LYS A 102 -12.02 1.29 -27.51
N ARG A 103 -11.12 1.70 -26.60
CA ARG A 103 -10.79 3.11 -26.34
C ARG A 103 -9.40 3.51 -26.82
N GLY A 104 -8.56 2.56 -27.22
CA GLY A 104 -7.14 2.76 -27.54
C GLY A 104 -6.27 2.84 -26.28
N MET A 105 -4.98 2.54 -26.41
CA MET A 105 -4.00 2.77 -25.33
C MET A 105 -3.48 4.21 -25.39
N PRO A 106 -3.26 4.87 -24.23
CA PRO A 106 -2.64 6.18 -24.18
C PRO A 106 -1.17 6.09 -24.66
N LEU A 107 -0.72 7.07 -25.45
CA LEU A 107 0.69 7.14 -25.87
C LEU A 107 1.48 8.09 -24.97
N VAL A 108 0.81 9.11 -24.42
CA VAL A 108 1.37 10.05 -23.46
C VAL A 108 0.44 10.20 -22.26
N PRO A 109 0.94 10.63 -21.08
CA PRO A 109 0.11 10.80 -19.89
C PRO A 109 -1.16 11.66 -20.13
N ASP A 110 -1.07 12.71 -20.95
CA ASP A 110 -2.18 13.63 -21.20
C ASP A 110 -3.37 12.97 -21.92
N ASP A 111 -3.14 11.88 -22.67
CA ASP A 111 -4.23 11.13 -23.31
C ASP A 111 -5.24 10.57 -22.29
N LEU A 112 -4.81 10.36 -21.03
CA LEU A 112 -5.66 9.86 -19.94
C LEU A 112 -6.81 10.81 -19.60
N ARG A 113 -6.74 12.09 -19.98
CA ARG A 113 -7.86 13.03 -19.85
C ARG A 113 -9.09 12.61 -20.65
N LYS A 114 -8.90 11.81 -21.71
CA LYS A 114 -9.97 11.33 -22.61
C LYS A 114 -10.57 9.99 -22.15
N HIS A 115 -10.00 9.38 -21.11
CA HIS A 115 -10.41 8.09 -20.59
C HIS A 115 -11.33 8.25 -19.37
N ASP A 116 -12.09 7.18 -19.10
CA ASP A 116 -13.03 7.08 -18.00
C ASP A 116 -12.23 6.66 -16.76
N ALA A 117 -11.91 7.61 -15.88
CA ALA A 117 -11.05 7.32 -14.74
C ALA A 117 -11.84 6.76 -13.55
N LEU A 118 -11.26 5.77 -12.88
CA LEU A 118 -11.75 5.18 -11.65
C LEU A 118 -10.74 5.57 -10.56
N THR A 119 -11.15 6.39 -9.60
CA THR A 119 -10.20 7.11 -8.74
C THR A 119 -10.48 6.89 -7.26
N LEU A 120 -9.44 7.04 -6.44
CA LEU A 120 -9.61 7.05 -5.00
C LEU A 120 -10.25 8.37 -4.56
N LEU A 121 -11.23 8.30 -3.66
CA LEU A 121 -11.86 9.46 -3.06
C LEU A 121 -10.80 10.25 -2.30
N ARG A 122 -10.58 11.50 -2.72
CA ARG A 122 -9.72 12.46 -2.01
C ARG A 122 -10.52 13.72 -1.74
N GLN A 123 -10.65 14.10 -0.47
CA GLN A 123 -11.44 15.27 -0.11
C GLN A 123 -10.91 16.53 -0.80
N GLY A 124 -11.78 17.24 -1.53
CA GLY A 124 -11.54 18.60 -2.02
C GLY A 124 -10.59 18.75 -3.22
N LEU A 125 -10.13 17.68 -3.85
CA LEU A 125 -9.22 17.75 -5.00
C LEU A 125 -9.83 17.10 -6.23
N SER A 126 -9.73 17.77 -7.38
CA SER A 126 -9.85 17.08 -8.67
C SER A 126 -8.90 15.89 -8.68
N SER A 127 -9.35 14.75 -9.20
CA SER A 127 -8.48 13.58 -9.32
C SER A 127 -7.30 13.89 -10.25
N VAL A 128 -6.13 14.16 -9.67
CA VAL A 128 -4.89 14.43 -10.41
C VAL A 128 -3.99 13.20 -10.30
N TRP A 129 -3.63 12.65 -11.45
CA TRP A 129 -2.62 11.61 -11.56
C TRP A 129 -1.28 12.23 -11.90
N ARG A 130 -0.25 11.84 -11.15
CA ARG A 130 1.10 12.36 -11.30
C ARG A 130 1.98 11.34 -11.98
N PHE A 131 2.60 11.73 -13.07
CA PHE A 131 3.56 10.95 -13.85
C PHE A 131 4.91 11.66 -13.87
N GLU A 132 5.95 10.94 -14.26
CA GLU A 132 7.24 11.50 -14.63
C GLU A 132 7.46 11.24 -16.12
N SER A 133 7.81 12.27 -16.89
CA SER A 133 8.11 12.20 -18.31
C SER A 133 9.30 13.12 -18.60
N GLU A 134 10.35 12.59 -19.23
CA GLU A 134 11.54 13.36 -19.59
C GLU A 134 12.22 14.09 -18.39
N GLY A 135 12.09 13.54 -17.18
CA GLY A 135 12.62 14.15 -15.95
C GLY A 135 11.72 15.23 -15.34
N GLU A 136 10.58 15.52 -15.94
CA GLU A 136 9.59 16.47 -15.44
C GLU A 136 8.36 15.77 -14.86
N THR A 137 7.76 16.40 -13.85
CA THR A 137 6.49 15.94 -13.27
C THR A 137 5.33 16.39 -14.15
N VAL A 138 4.56 15.43 -14.67
CA VAL A 138 3.35 15.68 -15.45
C VAL A 138 2.11 15.39 -14.59
N ASN A 139 1.31 16.42 -14.32
CA ASN A 139 0.05 16.30 -13.60
C ASN A 139 -1.12 16.24 -14.58
N VAL A 140 -1.85 15.12 -14.56
CA VAL A 140 -3.00 14.87 -15.44
C VAL A 140 -4.27 14.92 -14.61
N SER A 141 -5.09 15.96 -14.81
CA SER A 141 -6.43 16.04 -14.21
C SER A 141 -7.38 15.14 -14.99
N VAL A 142 -7.87 14.09 -14.35
CA VAL A 142 -8.78 13.13 -14.96
C VAL A 142 -10.22 13.37 -14.51
N ARG A 143 -11.17 13.10 -15.39
CA ARG A 143 -12.59 13.03 -15.03
C ARG A 143 -12.88 11.68 -14.42
N SER A 144 -13.13 11.64 -13.12
CA SER A 144 -13.56 10.42 -12.47
C SER A 144 -15.00 10.07 -12.84
N VAL A 145 -15.24 8.82 -13.25
CA VAL A 145 -16.58 8.26 -13.47
C VAL A 145 -17.04 7.39 -12.30
N MET A 146 -16.13 7.04 -11.39
CA MET A 146 -16.41 6.38 -10.13
C MET A 146 -15.28 6.69 -9.14
N GLU A 147 -15.67 7.05 -7.92
CA GLU A 147 -14.75 7.24 -6.81
C GLU A 147 -14.98 6.18 -5.74
N ALA A 148 -13.91 5.73 -5.08
CA ALA A 148 -13.99 4.82 -3.94
C ALA A 148 -12.92 5.15 -2.91
N THR A 149 -13.17 4.89 -1.63
CA THR A 149 -12.16 5.08 -0.57
C THR A 149 -11.02 4.07 -0.67
N GLU A 150 -11.25 2.94 -1.34
CA GLU A 150 -10.28 1.85 -1.52
C GLU A 150 -10.14 1.45 -2.98
N VAL A 151 -8.96 0.92 -3.34
CA VAL A 151 -8.63 0.61 -4.74
C VAL A 151 -9.31 -0.67 -5.25
N HIS A 152 -9.64 -1.59 -4.35
CA HIS A 152 -10.10 -2.93 -4.72
C HIS A 152 -11.41 -2.92 -5.54
N PRO A 153 -12.47 -2.17 -5.15
CA PRO A 153 -13.67 -2.04 -6.00
C PRO A 153 -13.37 -1.46 -7.38
N LEU A 154 -12.45 -0.49 -7.47
CA LEU A 154 -12.07 0.14 -8.73
C LEU A 154 -11.40 -0.86 -9.68
N ILE A 155 -10.55 -1.75 -9.15
CA ILE A 155 -9.95 -2.85 -9.93
C ILE A 155 -11.04 -3.75 -10.52
N GLN A 156 -12.02 -4.15 -9.71
CA GLN A 156 -13.12 -5.02 -10.19
C GLN A 156 -13.92 -4.35 -11.31
N VAL A 157 -14.18 -3.05 -11.21
CA VAL A 157 -14.88 -2.27 -12.25
C VAL A 157 -14.02 -2.08 -13.50
N ALA A 158 -12.71 -1.85 -13.34
CA ALA A 158 -11.76 -1.76 -14.45
C ALA A 158 -11.65 -3.08 -15.23
N LEU A 159 -11.62 -4.23 -14.53
CA LEU A 159 -11.61 -5.56 -15.15
C LEU A 159 -12.86 -5.82 -15.99
N ARG A 160 -14.00 -5.25 -15.59
CA ARG A 160 -15.26 -5.30 -16.37
C ARG A 160 -15.31 -4.30 -17.54
N GLY A 161 -14.25 -3.51 -17.73
CA GLY A 161 -14.09 -2.62 -18.88
C GLY A 161 -14.81 -1.28 -18.77
N PHE A 162 -15.00 -0.77 -17.55
CA PHE A 162 -15.67 0.51 -17.31
C PHE A 162 -14.72 1.69 -17.08
N GLY A 163 -13.41 1.47 -17.15
CA GLY A 163 -12.47 2.57 -17.00
C GLY A 163 -11.03 2.15 -16.76
N VAL A 164 -10.23 3.16 -16.47
CA VAL A 164 -8.81 3.10 -16.17
C VAL A 164 -8.57 3.40 -14.69
N ILE A 165 -7.65 2.67 -14.07
CA ILE A 165 -7.14 2.96 -12.72
C ILE A 165 -5.69 3.41 -12.79
N TYR A 166 -5.26 4.19 -11.80
CA TYR A 166 -3.85 4.50 -11.54
C TYR A 166 -3.52 4.10 -10.11
N ALA A 167 -2.79 3.00 -9.96
CA ALA A 167 -2.60 2.33 -8.67
C ALA A 167 -1.20 1.71 -8.57
N PRO A 168 -0.71 1.38 -7.35
CA PRO A 168 0.54 0.65 -7.21
C PRO A 168 0.47 -0.72 -7.89
N VAL A 169 1.57 -1.16 -8.51
CA VAL A 169 1.63 -2.44 -9.24
C VAL A 169 1.20 -3.66 -8.41
N LEU A 170 1.43 -3.65 -7.09
CA LEU A 170 0.97 -4.71 -6.18
C LEU A 170 -0.55 -4.87 -6.20
N ALA A 171 -1.30 -3.78 -6.28
CA ALA A 171 -2.76 -3.82 -6.31
C ALA A 171 -3.29 -4.43 -7.61
N CYS A 172 -2.56 -4.26 -8.72
CA CYS A 172 -2.96 -4.74 -10.04
C CYS A 172 -2.49 -6.17 -10.35
N SER A 173 -1.44 -6.65 -9.68
CA SER A 173 -0.83 -7.98 -9.91
C SER A 173 -1.54 -9.13 -9.19
N ALA A 174 -2.44 -8.83 -8.25
CA ALA A 174 -3.24 -9.84 -7.53
C ALA A 174 -4.52 -10.27 -8.27
N ALA A 175 -4.77 -9.75 -9.48
CA ALA A 175 -5.97 -9.99 -10.26
C ALA A 175 -5.76 -10.93 -11.48
N ALA A 176 -4.68 -11.71 -11.47
CA ALA A 176 -4.38 -12.73 -12.49
C ALA A 176 -4.76 -14.13 -12.02
#